data_AF-A0A6G3Q8I3-F1
#
_entry.id   AF-A0A6G3Q8I3-F1
#
_cell.length_a   1.000
_cell.length_b   1.000
_cell.length_c   1.000
_cell.angle_alpha   90.00
_cell.angle_beta   90.00
_cell.angle_gamma   90.00
#
_symmetry.space_group_name_H-M   'P 1'
#
loop_
_entity.id
_entity.type
_entity.pdbx_description
1 polymer ?
#
loop_
_entity_poly.entity_id
_entity_poly.type
_entity_poly.pdbx_seq_one_letter_code
_entity_poly.pdbx_strand_id
1 'polypeptide(L)'
;MSSVRPASSVHPVSSAHPVRSGRSVPLVPAPCEVPHFAPVRVRGGRYRLRRLVGHRRRALAVGLAVTAAAIVAAGPRQAAGPPPDAGRVRGHPVADPVRARPAVQMVTAPVRIADAATVRLLRPGDRVDVIAAEESPTGTDARVVARRARVTQVPQVPASQDGMGEGGALIVLSVPHATASRLAGAGATARLAVTLW
;
A
#
# COMPACT_ATOMS: atom_id res chain seq x y z
N MET A 1 -69.89 16.23 -32.61
CA MET A 1 -68.57 16.30 -31.93
C MET A 1 -68.63 17.37 -30.85
N SER A 2 -68.46 16.93 -29.62
CA SER A 2 -68.14 17.61 -28.35
C SER A 2 -68.42 19.10 -28.14
N SER A 3 -69.49 19.35 -27.39
CA SER A 3 -69.62 20.18 -26.18
C SER A 3 -68.52 21.21 -25.85
N VAL A 4 -68.89 22.48 -25.92
CA VAL A 4 -68.28 23.61 -25.19
C VAL A 4 -68.81 23.58 -23.75
N ARG A 5 -67.93 23.64 -22.75
CA ARG A 5 -68.29 23.88 -21.34
C ARG A 5 -67.73 25.23 -20.90
N PRO A 6 -68.51 26.05 -20.17
CA PRO A 6 -68.05 27.34 -19.69
C PRO A 6 -67.22 27.20 -18.39
N ALA A 7 -66.33 28.17 -18.19
CA ALA A 7 -65.66 28.41 -16.92
C ALA A 7 -66.67 28.94 -15.89
N SER A 8 -66.57 28.48 -14.65
CA SER A 8 -67.25 29.10 -13.51
C SER A 8 -66.31 29.07 -12.33
N SER A 9 -65.89 30.27 -11.95
CA SER A 9 -65.13 30.64 -10.77
C SER A 9 -66.04 30.67 -9.54
N VAL A 10 -65.60 30.06 -8.44
CA VAL A 10 -66.16 30.30 -7.10
C VAL A 10 -65.01 30.26 -6.08
N HIS A 11 -64.77 31.39 -5.41
CA HIS A 11 -64.07 31.50 -4.12
C HIS A 11 -65.13 31.53 -2.99
N PRO A 12 -64.74 31.65 -1.71
CA PRO A 12 -64.14 30.64 -0.84
C PRO A 12 -65.09 30.33 0.35
N VAL A 13 -64.90 29.22 1.05
CA VAL A 13 -65.49 29.07 2.39
C VAL A 13 -64.42 28.60 3.36
N SER A 14 -63.91 29.58 4.11
CA SER A 14 -63.14 29.38 5.33
C SER A 14 -64.03 28.67 6.34
N SER A 15 -63.65 27.46 6.72
CA SER A 15 -64.23 26.76 7.87
C SER A 15 -63.07 26.33 8.78
N ALA A 16 -62.98 27.05 9.90
CA ALA A 16 -62.10 26.74 11.00
C ALA A 16 -62.51 25.40 11.63
N HIS A 17 -61.55 24.49 11.80
CA HIS A 17 -61.71 23.31 12.64
C HIS A 17 -60.63 23.26 13.72
N PRO A 18 -60.99 22.85 14.94
CA PRO A 18 -60.22 23.11 16.15
C PRO A 18 -58.98 22.23 16.25
N VAL A 19 -57.96 22.83 16.85
CA VAL A 19 -56.69 22.23 17.26
C VAL A 19 -56.95 20.99 18.12
N ARG A 20 -56.78 19.80 17.54
CA ARG A 20 -56.67 18.56 18.32
C ARG A 20 -55.21 18.42 18.71
N SER A 21 -54.91 18.73 19.98
CA SER A 21 -53.62 18.46 20.62
C SER A 21 -53.34 16.96 20.58
N GLY A 22 -52.65 16.51 19.53
CA GLY A 22 -52.02 15.19 19.48
C GLY A 22 -50.73 15.27 20.28
N ARG A 23 -50.65 14.54 21.39
CA ARG A 23 -49.39 14.31 22.12
C ARG A 23 -48.34 13.82 21.11
N SER A 24 -47.31 14.62 20.89
CA SER A 24 -46.12 14.21 20.16
C SER A 24 -45.40 13.16 21.01
N VAL A 25 -45.57 11.89 20.66
CA VAL A 25 -44.72 10.82 21.18
C VAL A 25 -43.33 11.04 20.57
N PRO A 26 -42.27 11.18 21.37
CA PRO A 26 -40.92 11.23 20.83
C PRO A 26 -40.62 9.89 20.15
N LEU A 27 -40.40 9.91 18.84
CA LEU A 27 -39.94 8.75 18.06
C LEU A 27 -38.45 8.53 18.36
N VAL A 28 -38.14 8.04 19.57
CA VAL A 28 -36.80 7.57 19.89
C VAL A 28 -36.79 6.08 19.57
N PRO A 29 -36.08 5.61 18.52
CA PRO A 29 -35.91 4.18 18.32
C PRO A 29 -35.21 3.59 19.53
N ALA A 30 -35.69 2.43 20.00
CA ALA A 30 -35.05 1.71 21.10
C ALA A 30 -33.56 1.50 20.78
N PRO A 31 -32.66 1.58 21.77
CA PRO A 31 -31.25 1.36 21.54
C PRO A 31 -31.04 -0.06 20.99
N CYS A 32 -30.50 -0.16 19.78
CA CYS A 32 -30.11 -1.44 19.19
C CYS A 32 -29.02 -2.04 20.09
N GLU A 33 -29.37 -3.07 20.84
CA GLU A 33 -28.39 -3.84 21.61
C GLU A 33 -27.54 -4.63 20.62
N VAL A 34 -26.32 -4.15 20.37
CA VAL A 34 -25.37 -4.80 19.45
C VAL A 34 -24.85 -6.05 20.16
N PRO A 35 -25.09 -7.26 19.61
CA PRO A 35 -24.58 -8.48 20.23
C PRO A 35 -23.07 -8.41 20.38
N HIS A 36 -22.56 -8.85 21.52
CA HIS A 36 -21.15 -8.70 21.86
C HIS A 36 -20.29 -9.62 20.97
N PHE A 37 -19.61 -9.01 19.99
CA PHE A 37 -18.69 -9.74 19.11
C PHE A 37 -17.34 -9.94 19.81
N ALA A 38 -17.03 -11.19 20.16
CA ALA A 38 -15.69 -11.53 20.63
C ALA A 38 -14.66 -11.21 19.51
N PRO A 39 -13.61 -10.42 19.79
CA PRO A 39 -12.67 -10.00 18.77
C PRO A 39 -11.97 -11.21 18.15
N VAL A 40 -12.04 -11.31 16.82
CA VAL A 40 -11.40 -12.37 16.05
C VAL A 40 -9.88 -12.28 16.24
N ARG A 41 -9.32 -13.21 17.02
CA ARG A 41 -7.88 -13.29 17.26
C ARG A 41 -7.21 -14.00 16.08
N VAL A 42 -6.82 -13.23 15.08
CA VAL A 42 -5.91 -13.71 14.03
C VAL A 42 -4.55 -14.06 14.65
N ARG A 43 -4.13 -15.33 14.49
CA ARG A 43 -2.86 -15.87 14.96
C ARG A 43 -1.68 -15.16 14.27
N GLY A 44 -1.12 -14.12 14.91
CA GLY A 44 0.03 -13.34 14.44
C GLY A 44 1.39 -14.05 14.50
N GLY A 45 1.48 -15.32 14.08
CA GLY A 45 2.66 -16.18 14.28
C GLY A 45 3.88 -15.84 13.41
N ARG A 46 3.76 -14.99 12.38
CA ARG A 46 4.80 -14.83 11.35
C ARG A 46 5.79 -13.67 11.58
N TYR A 47 5.55 -12.81 12.56
CA TYR A 47 6.45 -11.68 12.87
C TYR A 47 7.63 -12.06 13.78
N ARG A 48 7.50 -13.11 14.60
CA ARG A 48 8.57 -13.51 15.54
C ARG A 48 9.77 -14.17 14.83
N LEU A 49 9.53 -14.89 13.74
CA LEU A 49 10.59 -15.56 12.97
C LEU A 49 11.55 -14.58 12.26
N ARG A 50 11.04 -13.44 11.79
CA ARG A 50 11.88 -12.39 11.17
C ARG A 50 12.87 -11.76 12.14
N ARG A 51 12.53 -11.68 13.43
CA ARG A 51 13.39 -11.06 14.45
C ARG A 51 14.63 -11.91 14.73
N LEU A 52 14.50 -13.24 14.72
CA LEU A 52 15.61 -14.16 15.00
C LEU A 52 16.66 -14.21 13.88
N VAL A 53 16.26 -14.07 12.61
CA VAL A 53 17.20 -14.04 11.48
C VAL A 53 18.04 -12.76 11.46
N GLY A 54 17.49 -11.63 11.95
CA GLY A 54 18.21 -10.37 12.07
C GLY A 54 19.36 -10.41 13.07
N HIS A 55 19.21 -11.16 14.17
CA HIS A 55 20.25 -11.27 15.21
C HIS A 55 21.45 -12.13 14.76
N ARG A 56 21.23 -13.19 13.97
CA ARG A 56 22.32 -14.03 13.44
C ARG A 56 23.27 -13.25 12.53
N ARG A 57 22.74 -12.35 11.69
CA ARG A 57 23.55 -11.50 10.82
C ARG A 57 24.38 -10.47 11.60
N ARG A 58 23.87 -9.96 12.73
CA ARG A 58 24.60 -9.02 13.58
C ARG A 58 25.75 -9.69 14.34
N ALA A 59 25.57 -10.92 14.81
CA ALA A 59 26.65 -11.68 15.47
C ALA A 59 27.83 -11.96 14.52
N LEU A 60 27.56 -12.32 13.26
CA LEU A 60 28.60 -12.56 12.25
C LEU A 60 29.41 -11.29 11.91
N ALA A 61 28.76 -10.12 11.88
CA ALA A 61 29.44 -8.85 11.60
C ALA A 61 30.40 -8.43 12.72
N VAL A 62 30.01 -8.63 13.98
CA VAL A 62 30.88 -8.33 15.14
C VAL A 62 32.08 -9.27 15.18
N GLY A 63 31.88 -10.56 14.89
CA GLY A 63 32.99 -11.52 14.82
C GLY A 63 34.05 -11.13 13.77
N LEU A 64 33.62 -10.71 12.59
CA LEU A 64 34.53 -10.32 11.50
C LEU A 64 35.32 -9.03 11.82
N ALA A 65 34.70 -8.06 12.49
CA ALA A 65 35.36 -6.82 12.92
C ALA A 65 36.46 -7.06 13.96
N VAL A 66 36.22 -7.98 14.90
CA VAL A 66 37.21 -8.34 15.94
C VAL A 66 38.43 -9.06 15.31
N THR A 67 38.23 -9.91 14.32
CA THR A 67 39.34 -10.60 13.63
C THR A 67 40.21 -9.63 12.82
N ALA A 68 39.63 -8.62 12.17
CA ALA A 68 40.39 -7.61 11.42
C ALA A 68 41.28 -6.75 12.33
N ALA A 69 40.81 -6.39 13.53
CA ALA A 69 41.60 -5.63 14.50
C ALA A 69 42.80 -6.42 15.05
N ALA A 70 42.65 -7.74 15.23
CA ALA A 70 43.73 -8.59 15.72
C ALA A 70 44.86 -8.76 14.68
N ILE A 71 44.54 -8.84 13.39
CA ILE A 71 45.55 -8.98 12.32
C ILE A 71 46.40 -7.71 12.18
N VAL A 72 45.82 -6.53 12.44
CA VAL A 72 46.56 -5.24 12.43
C VAL A 72 47.49 -5.10 13.65
N ALA A 73 47.20 -5.79 14.76
CA ALA A 73 48.03 -5.74 15.96
C ALA A 73 49.27 -6.66 15.91
N ALA A 74 49.36 -7.58 14.94
CA ALA A 74 50.42 -8.60 14.85
C ALA A 74 51.34 -8.46 13.62
N GLY A 75 51.41 -7.27 13.01
CA GLY A 75 52.40 -6.96 11.97
C GLY A 75 53.83 -6.87 12.52
N PRO A 76 54.86 -7.25 11.75
CA PRO A 76 56.24 -7.37 12.23
C PRO A 76 56.84 -5.99 12.52
N ARG A 77 57.22 -5.74 13.78
CA ARG A 77 58.02 -4.56 14.14
C ARG A 77 59.49 -4.80 13.75
N GLN A 78 59.92 -4.15 12.68
CA GLN A 78 61.34 -3.86 12.44
C GLN A 78 61.70 -2.56 13.17
N ALA A 79 62.83 -2.58 13.86
CA ALA A 79 63.32 -1.55 14.76
C ALA A 79 64.02 -0.39 14.02
N ALA A 80 63.89 0.82 14.57
CA ALA A 80 64.92 1.87 14.74
C ALA A 80 64.39 3.30 14.48
N GLY A 81 64.62 4.21 15.44
CA GLY A 81 64.65 5.68 15.19
C GLY A 81 63.86 6.55 16.20
N PRO A 82 64.49 7.55 16.86
CA PRO A 82 63.86 8.48 17.81
C PRO A 82 63.05 9.59 17.10
N PRO A 83 62.17 10.34 17.81
CA PRO A 83 61.10 11.11 17.16
C PRO A 83 61.58 12.49 16.67
N PRO A 84 61.03 13.01 15.57
CA PRO A 84 60.94 14.45 15.37
C PRO A 84 59.51 14.94 15.68
N ASP A 85 59.45 16.01 16.46
CA ASP A 85 58.31 16.90 16.57
C ASP A 85 57.95 17.46 15.19
N ALA A 86 56.75 17.16 14.71
CA ALA A 86 56.12 17.90 13.63
C ALA A 86 54.59 17.78 13.73
N GLY A 87 53.94 18.95 13.71
CA GLY A 87 52.52 19.19 13.92
C GLY A 87 51.59 18.15 13.30
N ARG A 88 50.81 17.49 14.14
CA ARG A 88 49.60 16.77 13.72
C ARG A 88 48.41 17.72 13.75
N VAL A 89 48.24 18.48 12.67
CA VAL A 89 46.89 18.84 12.22
C VAL A 89 46.29 17.55 11.65
N ARG A 90 45.79 16.68 12.53
CA ARG A 90 45.03 15.51 12.12
C ARG A 90 43.57 15.91 12.11
N GLY A 91 43.14 16.45 10.97
CA GLY A 91 41.72 16.58 10.66
C GLY A 91 41.06 15.24 10.95
N HIS A 92 40.15 15.25 11.93
CA HIS A 92 39.25 14.14 12.17
C HIS A 92 38.50 13.93 10.83
N PRO A 93 38.54 12.75 10.19
CA PRO A 93 37.57 12.49 9.15
C PRO A 93 36.23 12.49 9.85
N VAL A 94 35.50 13.61 9.72
CA VAL A 94 34.09 13.67 10.02
C VAL A 94 33.49 12.57 9.16
N ALA A 95 33.17 11.44 9.79
CA ALA A 95 32.42 10.39 9.16
C ALA A 95 31.10 11.05 8.74
N ASP A 96 31.01 11.37 7.45
CA ASP A 96 29.82 11.95 6.85
C ASP A 96 28.67 11.03 7.26
N PRO A 97 27.69 11.50 8.06
CA PRO A 97 26.59 10.65 8.47
C PRO A 97 25.88 10.23 7.20
N VAL A 98 26.04 8.96 6.83
CA VAL A 98 25.36 8.31 5.70
C VAL A 98 23.92 8.75 5.75
N ARG A 99 23.51 9.66 4.85
CA ARG A 99 22.18 10.26 4.84
C ARG A 99 21.18 9.11 4.90
N ALA A 100 20.57 8.91 6.06
CA ALA A 100 19.57 7.88 6.26
C ALA A 100 18.45 8.20 5.28
N ARG A 101 18.26 7.34 4.27
CA ARG A 101 17.18 7.51 3.31
C ARG A 101 15.87 7.67 4.10
N PRO A 102 15.05 8.69 3.81
CA PRO A 102 13.78 8.87 4.50
C PRO A 102 12.99 7.56 4.48
N ALA A 103 12.53 7.12 5.65
CA ALA A 103 11.69 5.93 5.74
C ALA A 103 10.36 6.21 5.03
N VAL A 104 10.20 5.67 3.83
CA VAL A 104 8.99 5.88 3.02
C VAL A 104 7.85 5.04 3.61
N GLN A 105 6.68 5.66 3.81
CA GLN A 105 5.49 4.96 4.28
C GLN A 105 5.02 3.94 3.23
N MET A 106 5.01 2.67 3.61
CA MET A 106 4.60 1.56 2.75
C MET A 106 3.12 1.21 3.00
N VAL A 107 2.40 0.87 1.93
CA VAL A 107 1.00 0.42 1.98
C VAL A 107 0.82 -0.86 1.17
N THR A 108 -0.27 -1.58 1.43
CA THR A 108 -0.72 -2.71 0.60
C THR A 108 -1.81 -2.23 -0.35
N ALA A 109 -1.57 -2.34 -1.66
CA ALA A 109 -2.50 -1.90 -2.69
C ALA A 109 -2.96 -3.11 -3.51
N PRO A 110 -4.28 -3.38 -3.59
CA PRO A 110 -4.83 -4.31 -4.59
C PRO A 110 -4.73 -3.67 -5.97
N VAL A 111 -4.28 -4.44 -6.96
CA VAL A 111 -4.06 -4.00 -8.34
C VAL A 111 -4.61 -5.05 -9.29
N ARG A 112 -5.41 -4.63 -10.27
CA ARG A 112 -5.94 -5.50 -11.32
C ARG A 112 -5.00 -5.50 -12.52
N ILE A 113 -4.53 -6.67 -12.90
CA ILE A 113 -3.64 -6.88 -14.05
C ILE A 113 -4.46 -7.48 -15.17
N ALA A 114 -4.35 -6.91 -16.36
CA ALA A 114 -5.15 -7.30 -17.53
C ALA A 114 -4.92 -8.75 -17.96
N ASP A 115 -3.72 -9.29 -17.75
CA ASP A 115 -3.37 -10.66 -18.09
C ASP A 115 -3.39 -11.58 -16.86
N ALA A 116 -4.47 -12.36 -16.75
CA ALA A 116 -4.64 -13.36 -15.70
C ALA A 116 -3.65 -14.54 -15.80
N ALA A 117 -3.20 -14.91 -17.00
CA ALA A 117 -2.26 -16.01 -17.18
C ALA A 117 -0.89 -15.64 -16.62
N THR A 118 -0.44 -14.40 -16.85
CA THR A 118 0.79 -13.87 -16.24
C THR A 118 0.68 -13.84 -14.71
N VAL A 119 -0.46 -13.42 -14.15
CA VAL A 119 -0.67 -13.40 -12.69
C VAL A 119 -0.57 -14.80 -12.06
N ARG A 120 -0.99 -15.86 -12.76
CA ARG A 120 -0.90 -17.25 -12.26
C ARG A 120 0.53 -17.74 -12.08
N LEU A 121 1.52 -17.08 -12.70
CA LEU A 121 2.94 -17.40 -12.55
C LEU A 121 3.55 -16.76 -11.29
N LEU A 122 2.92 -15.70 -10.78
CA LEU A 122 3.47 -14.91 -9.67
C LEU A 122 3.30 -15.63 -8.33
N ARG A 123 4.29 -15.43 -7.46
CA ARG A 123 4.29 -15.91 -6.08
C ARG A 123 4.41 -14.74 -5.10
N PRO A 124 3.78 -14.84 -3.91
CA PRO A 124 4.05 -13.89 -2.84
C PRO A 124 5.55 -13.83 -2.52
N GLY A 125 6.14 -12.65 -2.62
CA GLY A 125 7.58 -12.44 -2.49
C GLY A 125 8.25 -11.91 -3.76
N ASP A 126 7.64 -12.14 -4.93
CA ASP A 126 8.17 -11.69 -6.21
C ASP A 126 8.26 -10.16 -6.26
N ARG A 127 9.18 -9.69 -7.10
CA ARG A 127 9.33 -8.28 -7.41
C ARG A 127 8.91 -8.06 -8.85
N VAL A 128 8.01 -7.11 -9.04
CA VAL A 128 7.45 -6.80 -10.34
C VAL A 128 7.60 -5.32 -10.66
N ASP A 129 7.80 -5.04 -11.93
CA ASP A 129 7.53 -3.72 -12.49
C ASP A 129 6.09 -3.73 -13.02
N VAL A 130 5.35 -2.65 -12.74
CA VAL A 130 3.96 -2.48 -13.21
C VAL A 130 3.96 -1.45 -14.32
N ILE A 131 3.40 -1.84 -15.46
CA ILE A 131 3.34 -1.04 -16.68
C ILE A 131 1.88 -0.70 -16.93
N ALA A 132 1.59 0.56 -17.16
CA ALA A 132 0.30 1.01 -17.66
C ALA A 132 0.40 1.16 -19.18
N ALA A 133 -0.50 0.50 -19.89
CA ALA A 133 -0.70 0.63 -21.33
C ALA A 133 -2.03 1.36 -21.57
N GLU A 134 -1.93 2.57 -22.10
CA GLU A 134 -3.04 3.46 -22.39
C GLU A 134 -3.27 3.49 -23.91
N GLU A 135 -4.49 3.23 -24.34
CA GLU A 135 -4.84 3.31 -25.76
C GLU A 135 -4.94 4.78 -26.17
N SER A 136 -4.23 5.17 -27.21
CA SER A 136 -4.23 6.52 -27.78
C SER A 136 -4.57 6.45 -29.28
N PRO A 137 -5.05 7.54 -29.90
CA PRO A 137 -5.43 7.54 -31.31
C PRO A 137 -4.25 7.23 -32.27
N THR A 138 -3.01 7.41 -31.80
CA THR A 138 -1.78 7.12 -32.55
C THR A 138 -1.15 5.77 -32.19
N GLY A 139 -1.79 4.97 -31.34
CA GLY A 139 -1.29 3.67 -30.86
C GLY A 139 -1.33 3.55 -29.34
N THR A 140 -0.64 2.57 -28.77
CA THR A 140 -0.61 2.36 -27.32
C THR A 140 0.59 3.07 -26.68
N ASP A 141 0.33 3.97 -25.72
CA ASP A 141 1.38 4.56 -24.87
C ASP A 141 1.61 3.67 -23.65
N ALA A 142 2.87 3.32 -23.38
CA ALA A 142 3.24 2.43 -22.30
C ALA A 142 4.25 3.07 -21.35
N ARG A 143 3.91 3.14 -20.06
CA ARG A 143 4.77 3.72 -19.03
C ARG A 143 4.85 2.86 -17.77
N VAL A 144 6.03 2.81 -17.16
CA VAL A 144 6.26 2.10 -15.90
C VAL A 144 5.75 2.96 -14.74
N VAL A 145 4.72 2.48 -14.04
CA VAL A 145 4.06 3.19 -12.93
C VAL A 145 4.70 2.83 -11.58
N ALA A 146 5.14 1.59 -11.43
CA ALA A 146 5.81 1.11 -10.24
C ALA A 146 7.01 0.24 -10.62
N ARG A 147 8.13 0.45 -9.92
CA ARG A 147 9.33 -0.37 -10.08
C ARG A 147 9.55 -1.24 -8.85
N ARG A 148 9.85 -2.52 -9.07
CA ARG A 148 10.28 -3.51 -8.08
C ARG A 148 9.30 -3.66 -6.91
N ALA A 149 8.02 -3.44 -7.19
CA ALA A 149 6.94 -3.59 -6.24
C ALA A 149 6.89 -5.04 -5.77
N ARG A 150 6.73 -5.26 -4.46
CA ARG A 150 6.72 -6.61 -3.91
C ARG A 150 5.30 -7.16 -3.95
N VAL A 151 5.10 -8.32 -4.56
CA VAL A 151 3.85 -9.06 -4.47
C VAL A 151 3.70 -9.59 -3.03
N THR A 152 2.63 -9.17 -2.34
CA THR A 152 2.31 -9.64 -0.98
C THR A 152 1.29 -10.77 -1.00
N GLN A 153 0.37 -10.75 -1.96
CA GLN A 153 -0.65 -11.78 -2.11
C GLN A 153 -1.09 -11.88 -3.58
N VAL A 154 -1.45 -13.09 -4.00
CA VAL A 154 -2.12 -13.36 -5.27
C VAL A 154 -3.46 -14.02 -4.94
N PRO A 155 -4.55 -13.23 -4.79
CA PRO A 155 -5.89 -13.77 -4.54
C PRO A 155 -6.27 -14.85 -5.55
N GLN A 156 -6.73 -15.99 -5.04
CA GLN A 156 -7.37 -17.02 -5.86
C GLN A 156 -8.87 -16.71 -5.85
N VAL A 157 -9.41 -16.19 -6.95
CA VAL A 157 -10.85 -16.02 -7.10
C VAL A 157 -11.37 -17.30 -7.79
N PRO A 158 -12.38 -17.99 -7.21
CA PRO A 158 -12.94 -19.18 -7.84
C PRO A 158 -13.63 -18.80 -9.16
N ALA A 159 -13.40 -19.60 -10.21
CA ALA A 159 -13.82 -19.33 -11.60
C ALA A 159 -15.33 -19.07 -11.79
N SER A 160 -16.16 -19.46 -10.82
CA SER A 160 -17.61 -19.22 -10.80
C SER A 160 -17.98 -17.76 -10.52
N GLN A 161 -17.03 -16.95 -10.02
CA GLN A 161 -17.20 -15.54 -9.69
C GLN A 161 -16.42 -14.62 -10.66
N ASP A 162 -15.98 -15.15 -11.79
CA ASP A 162 -15.49 -14.38 -12.94
C ASP A 162 -16.70 -13.66 -13.57
N GLY A 163 -17.34 -12.79 -12.81
CA GLY A 163 -18.45 -11.97 -13.26
C GLY A 163 -17.94 -11.05 -14.35
N MET A 164 -18.21 -11.41 -15.60
CA MET A 164 -18.41 -10.59 -16.80
C MET A 164 -17.67 -9.24 -16.84
N GLY A 165 -16.41 -9.19 -16.40
CA GLY A 165 -15.64 -7.97 -16.21
C GLY A 165 -14.24 -8.18 -16.75
N GLU A 166 -13.99 -7.64 -17.94
CA GLU A 166 -12.68 -7.45 -18.60
C GLU A 166 -11.51 -8.27 -18.01
N GLY A 167 -11.40 -9.54 -18.38
CA GLY A 167 -10.17 -10.37 -18.54
C GLY A 167 -9.06 -10.47 -17.48
N GLY A 168 -9.04 -9.64 -16.42
CA GLY A 168 -7.87 -9.45 -15.57
C GLY A 168 -7.96 -10.07 -14.17
N ALA A 169 -6.80 -10.41 -13.60
CA ALA A 169 -6.66 -10.97 -12.25
C ALA A 169 -6.13 -9.94 -11.24
N LEU A 170 -6.48 -10.13 -9.98
CA LEU A 170 -6.03 -9.26 -8.89
C LEU A 170 -4.71 -9.76 -8.30
N ILE A 171 -3.84 -8.82 -7.94
CA ILE A 171 -2.67 -9.03 -7.07
C ILE A 171 -2.64 -7.96 -6.00
N VAL A 172 -1.97 -8.23 -4.88
CA VAL A 172 -1.73 -7.24 -3.83
C VAL A 172 -0.24 -6.92 -3.80
N LEU A 173 0.09 -5.63 -3.87
CA LEU A 173 1.46 -5.13 -3.89
C LEU A 173 1.77 -4.34 -2.62
N SER A 174 2.99 -4.50 -2.09
CA SER A 174 3.56 -3.56 -1.12
C SER A 174 4.33 -2.47 -1.87
N VAL A 175 3.85 -1.23 -1.76
CA VAL A 175 4.37 -0.07 -2.49
C VAL A 175 4.41 1.16 -1.58
N PRO A 176 5.23 2.18 -1.89
CA PRO A 176 5.11 3.50 -1.28
C PRO A 176 3.70 4.08 -1.44
N HIS A 177 3.23 4.85 -0.45
CA HIS A 177 1.89 5.46 -0.50
C HIS A 177 1.64 6.28 -1.79
N ALA A 178 2.59 7.13 -2.20
CA ALA A 178 2.51 7.91 -3.44
C ALA A 178 2.53 7.04 -4.72
N THR A 179 3.00 5.79 -4.65
CA THR A 179 2.93 4.85 -5.77
C THR A 179 1.58 4.16 -5.83
N ALA A 180 0.94 3.91 -4.68
CA ALA A 180 -0.41 3.34 -4.64
C ALA A 180 -1.44 4.27 -5.29
N SER A 181 -1.37 5.59 -5.03
CA SER A 181 -2.26 6.56 -5.69
C SER A 181 -2.05 6.60 -7.22
N ARG A 182 -0.79 6.54 -7.67
CA ARG A 182 -0.46 6.45 -9.10
C ARG A 182 -0.97 5.17 -9.76
N LEU A 183 -0.85 4.02 -9.07
CA LEU A 183 -1.40 2.75 -9.55
C LEU A 183 -2.92 2.79 -9.62
N ALA A 184 -3.59 3.38 -8.65
CA ALA A 184 -5.05 3.53 -8.65
C ALA A 184 -5.53 4.41 -9.82
N GLY A 185 -4.87 5.56 -10.04
CA GLY A 185 -5.17 6.43 -11.18
C GLY A 185 -4.90 5.75 -12.51
N ALA A 186 -3.76 5.08 -12.66
CA ALA A 186 -3.43 4.36 -13.89
C ALA A 186 -4.39 3.20 -14.16
N GLY A 187 -4.79 2.43 -13.15
CA GLY A 187 -5.74 1.33 -13.32
C GLY A 187 -7.16 1.79 -13.66
N ALA A 188 -7.50 3.08 -13.47
CA ALA A 188 -8.78 3.64 -13.85
C ALA A 188 -8.85 4.04 -15.35
N THR A 189 -7.70 4.26 -15.99
CA THR A 189 -7.63 4.78 -17.37
C THR A 189 -6.82 3.90 -18.33
N ALA A 190 -6.03 2.96 -17.82
CA ALA A 190 -5.10 2.16 -18.59
C ALA A 190 -5.14 0.69 -18.17
N ARG A 191 -4.79 -0.19 -19.11
CA ARG A 191 -4.63 -1.62 -18.84
C ARG A 191 -3.27 -1.86 -18.19
N LEU A 192 -3.26 -2.50 -17.03
CA LEU A 192 -2.03 -2.75 -16.30
C LEU A 192 -1.46 -4.12 -16.67
N ALA A 193 -0.16 -4.15 -16.94
CA ALA A 193 0.65 -5.34 -17.16
C ALA A 193 1.80 -5.39 -16.13
N VAL A 194 2.41 -6.57 -15.98
CA VAL A 194 3.53 -6.78 -15.06
C VAL A 194 4.67 -7.52 -15.73
N THR A 195 5.89 -7.19 -15.32
CA THR A 195 7.10 -7.92 -15.67
C THR A 195 7.84 -8.32 -14.39
N LEU A 196 8.43 -9.52 -14.40
CA LEU A 196 9.27 -10.01 -13.29
C LEU A 196 10.65 -9.35 -13.34
N TRP A 197 11.17 -8.99 -12.17
CA TRP A 197 12.50 -8.37 -12.00
C TRP A 197 13.60 -9.39 -11.66
#